data_AF-A0A1G3BWG0-F1
#
_entry.id   AF-A0A1G3BWG0-F1
#
_cell.length_a   1.000
_cell.length_b   1.000
_cell.length_c   1.000
_cell.angle_alpha   90.00
_cell.angle_beta   90.00
_cell.angle_gamma   90.00
#
_symmetry.space_group_name_H-M   'P 1'
#
loop_
_entity.id
_entity.type
_entity.pdbx_description
1 polymer ?
#
loop_
_entity_poly.entity_id
_entity_poly.type
_entity_poly.pdbx_seq_one_letter_code
_entity_poly.pdbx_strand_id
1 'polypeptide(L)' 'MFTIKVFEAVDRLELFPESGRVMPELNRKEIREVIIGNYRIIYRIRGDLVEILTVYHSSRLLDVNEIKNLL' A
#
# COMPACT_ATOMS: atom_id res chain seq x y z
N MET A 1 11.53 5.15 -15.26
CA MET A 1 10.09 5.39 -15.56
C MET A 1 9.27 5.12 -14.30
N PHE A 2 8.20 5.87 -14.03
CA PHE A 2 7.41 5.75 -12.78
C PHE A 2 6.94 4.31 -12.52
N THR A 3 6.40 3.65 -13.54
CA THR A 3 5.85 2.29 -13.44
C THR A 3 6.88 1.26 -12.97
N ILE A 4 8.14 1.39 -13.39
CA ILE A 4 9.22 0.49 -12.96
C ILE A 4 9.41 0.58 -11.45
N LYS A 5 9.42 1.79 -10.89
CA LYS A 5 9.58 1.99 -9.43
C LYS A 5 8.42 1.42 -8.63
N VAL A 6 7.21 1.39 -9.21
CA VAL A 6 6.04 0.78 -8.58
C VAL A 6 6.21 -0.73 -8.52
N PHE A 7 6.60 -1.37 -9.62
CA PHE A 7 6.87 -2.81 -9.65
C PHE A 7 8.01 -3.20 -8.70
N GLU A 8 9.15 -2.51 -8.74
CA GLU A 8 10.27 -2.74 -7.81
C GLU A 8 9.86 -2.64 -6.34
N ALA A 9 8.98 -1.68 -6.01
CA ALA A 9 8.46 -1.52 -4.67
C ALA A 9 7.53 -2.67 -4.26
N VAL A 10 6.70 -3.17 -5.18
CA VAL A 10 5.79 -4.30 -4.95
C VAL A 10 6.56 -5.62 -4.84
N ASP A 11 7.53 -5.87 -5.72
CA ASP A 11 8.36 -7.08 -5.71
C ASP A 11 9.10 -7.24 -4.38
N ARG A 12 9.58 -6.13 -3.81
CA ARG A 12 10.22 -6.12 -2.49
C ARG A 12 9.29 -6.60 -1.36
N LEU A 13 7.98 -6.43 -1.51
CA LEU A 13 7.01 -6.82 -0.48
C LEU A 13 6.90 -8.34 -0.32
N GLU A 14 7.32 -9.12 -1.31
CA GLU A 14 7.37 -10.59 -1.20
C GLU A 14 8.34 -11.02 -0.08
N LEU A 15 9.52 -10.40 -0.01
CA LEU A 15 10.54 -10.72 0.99
C LEU A 15 10.38 -9.89 2.28
N PHE A 16 9.86 -8.67 2.15
CA PHE A 16 9.77 -7.72 3.25
C PHE A 16 8.37 -7.09 3.35
N PRO A 17 7.33 -7.88 3.66
CA PRO A 17 5.95 -7.39 3.71
C PRO A 17 5.75 -6.30 4.76
N GLU A 18 6.56 -6.29 5.82
CA GLU A 18 6.51 -5.26 6.87
C GLU A 18 7.39 -4.01 6.58
N SER A 19 7.92 -3.86 5.37
CA SER A 19 8.81 -2.73 5.01
C SER A 19 8.10 -1.40 4.74
N GLY A 20 6.79 -1.43 4.45
CA GLY A 20 5.97 -0.20 4.42
C GLY A 20 5.80 0.42 5.80
N ARG A 21 4.99 1.47 5.91
CA ARG A 21 4.51 1.95 7.22
C ARG A 21 3.06 1.52 7.42
N VAL A 22 2.63 1.42 8.67
CA VAL A 22 1.21 1.25 8.99
C VAL A 22 0.45 2.46 8.47
N MET A 23 -0.68 2.23 7.79
CA MET A 23 -1.51 3.31 7.26
C MET A 23 -2.14 4.08 8.43
N PRO A 24 -1.80 5.37 8.62
CA PRO A 24 -2.21 6.12 9.80
C PRO A 24 -3.74 6.30 9.89
N GLU A 25 -4.44 6.33 8.76
CA GLU A 25 -5.88 6.55 8.71
C GLU A 25 -6.72 5.36 9.21
N LEU A 26 -6.18 4.14 9.16
CA LEU A 26 -6.87 2.93 9.63
C LEU A 26 -6.31 2.37 10.93
N ASN A 27 -5.06 2.69 11.26
CA ASN A 27 -4.37 2.21 12.47
C ASN A 27 -4.43 0.68 12.67
N ARG A 28 -4.47 -0.07 11.57
CA ARG A 28 -4.46 -1.53 11.52
C ARG A 28 -3.09 -1.99 11.06
N LYS A 29 -2.38 -2.79 11.86
CA LYS A 29 -0.97 -3.16 11.61
C LYS A 29 -0.77 -3.90 10.29
N GLU A 30 -1.79 -4.65 9.89
CA GLU A 30 -1.85 -5.41 8.66
C GLU A 30 -2.11 -4.55 7.42
N ILE A 31 -2.63 -3.31 7.58
CA ILE A 31 -2.88 -2.38 6.47
C ILE A 31 -1.78 -1.34 6.41
N ARG A 32 -1.12 -1.29 5.26
CA ARG A 32 0.19 -0.69 5.14
C ARG A 32 0.34 0.05 3.84
N GLU A 33 1.35 0.92 3.80
CA GLU A 33 1.63 1.68 2.60
C GLU A 33 3.12 1.88 2.33
N VAL A 34 3.44 1.94 1.04
CA VAL A 34 4.71 2.43 0.53
C VAL A 34 4.46 3.71 -0.25
N ILE A 35 5.28 4.74 -0.02
CA ILE A 35 5.22 6.01 -0.74
C ILE A 35 6.30 6.01 -1.81
N ILE A 36 5.90 6.17 -3.08
CA ILE A 36 6.78 6.28 -4.24
C ILE A 36 6.48 7.59 -4.95
N GLY A 37 7.32 8.60 -4.72
CA GLY A 37 7.07 9.96 -5.24
C GLY A 37 5.72 10.48 -4.78
N ASN A 38 4.85 10.84 -5.73
CA ASN A 38 3.50 11.33 -5.44
C ASN A 38 2.45 10.22 -5.29
N TYR A 39 2.83 8.95 -5.20
CA TYR A 39 1.88 7.84 -5.11
C TYR A 39 2.03 7.05 -3.82
N ARG A 40 0.91 6.56 -3.30
CA ARG A 40 0.79 5.61 -2.19
C ARG A 40 0.38 4.26 -2.76
N ILE A 41 1.16 3.23 -2.52
CA ILE A 41 0.78 1.84 -2.76
C ILE A 41 0.23 1.32 -1.44
N ILE A 42 -1.09 1.14 -1.36
CA ILE A 42 -1.77 0.66 -0.15
C ILE A 42 -2.00 -0.83 -0.32
N TYR A 43 -1.57 -1.60 0.68
CA TYR A 43 -1.63 -3.06 0.66
C TYR A 43 -1.99 -3.62 2.04
N ARG A 44 -2.32 -4.91 2.05
CA ARG A 44 -2.62 -5.67 3.26
C ARG A 44 -1.75 -6.91 3.33
N ILE A 45 -1.32 -7.26 4.54
CA ILE A 45 -0.69 -8.55 4.86
C ILE A 45 -1.77 -9.52 5.35
N ARG A 46 -1.88 -10.71 4.74
CA ARG A 46 -2.81 -11.77 5.16
C ARG A 46 -2.12 -13.14 5.14
N GLY A 47 -1.63 -13.56 6.30
CA GLY A 47 -0.77 -14.73 6.39
C GLY A 47 0.50 -14.49 5.56
N ASP A 48 0.78 -15.40 4.63
CA ASP A 48 1.95 -15.32 3.74
C ASP A 48 1.67 -14.54 2.44
N LEU A 49 0.51 -13.88 2.33
CA LEU A 49 0.11 -13.12 1.15
C LEU A 49 0.18 -11.61 1.39
N VAL A 50 0.66 -10.90 0.37
CA VAL A 50 0.54 -9.44 0.25
C VAL A 50 -0.50 -9.12 -0.82
N GLU A 51 -1.58 -8.45 -0.42
CA GLU A 51 -2.65 -8.02 -1.32
C GLU A 51 -2.53 -6.52 -1.57
N ILE A 52 -2.26 -6.11 -2.81
CA ILE A 52 -2.29 -4.70 -3.20
C ILE A 52 -3.76 -4.27 -3.29
N LEU A 53 -4.18 -3.36 -2.41
CA LEU A 53 -5.56 -2.87 -2.36
C LEU A 53 -5.77 -1.77 -3.41
N THR A 54 -4.82 -0.82 -3.51
CA THR A 54 -4.87 0.25 -4.51
C THR A 54 -3.52 0.95 -4.68
N VAL A 55 -3.35 1.61 -5.82
CA VAL A 55 -2.27 2.57 -6.09
C VAL A 55 -2.88 3.95 -6.28
N TYR A 56 -2.60 4.86 -5.38
CA TYR A 56 -3.34 6.11 -5.23
C TYR A 56 -2.42 7.34 -5.36
N HIS A 57 -2.85 8.36 -6.08
CA HIS A 57 -2.09 9.62 -6.19
C HIS A 57 -2.30 10.48 -4.94
N SER A 58 -1.22 10.82 -4.23
CA SER A 58 -1.23 11.50 -2.93
C SER A 58 -1.82 12.91 -2.95
N SER A 59 -1.90 13.56 -4.12
CA SER A 59 -2.56 14.87 -4.25
C SER A 59 -4.09 14.77 -4.29
N ARG A 60 -4.67 13.57 -4.36
CA ARG A 60 -6.11 13.35 -4.29
C ARG A 60 -6.49 13.05 -2.85
N LEU A 61 -7.70 13.43 -2.45
CA LEU A 61 -8.21 13.09 -1.13
C LEU A 61 -8.61 11.61 -1.11
N LEU A 62 -7.87 10.80 -0.37
CA LEU A 62 -8.18 9.39 -0.18
C LEU A 62 -9.47 9.25 0.63
N ASP A 63 -10.51 8.67 0.02
CA ASP A 63 -11.69 8.23 0.78
C ASP A 63 -11.36 6.90 1.48
N VAL A 64 -11.18 6.96 2.79
CA VAL A 64 -10.86 5.78 3.61
C VAL A 64 -11.96 4.72 3.53
N ASN A 65 -13.20 5.09 3.21
CA ASN A 65 -14.28 4.13 3.04
C ASN A 65 -14.12 3.26 1.79
N GLU A 66 -13.53 3.79 0.71
CA GLU A 66 -13.18 2.98 -0.45
C GLU A 66 -12.22 1.86 -0.07
N ILE A 67 -11.22 2.16 0.77
CA ILE A 67 -10.27 1.14 1.27
C ILE A 67 -10.98 0.14 2.17
N LYS A 68 -11.84 0.59 3.09
CA LYS A 68 -12.59 -0.31 4.00
C LYS A 68 -13.45 -1.32 3.24
N ASN A 69 -14.01 -0.93 2.09
CA ASN A 69 -14.81 -1.83 1.25
C ASN A 69 -13.97 -2.93 0.55
N LEU A 70 -12.64 -2.79 0.53
CA LEU A 70 -11.69 -3.76 -0.02
C LEU A 70 -11.11 -4.71 1.04
N LEU A 71 -11.45 -4.53 2.32
CA LEU A 71 -10.92 -5.34 3.44
C LEU A 71 -11.83 -6.52 3.77
#